data_AF-A0A5A9YWU9-F1
#
_entry.id   AF-A0A5A9YWU9-F1
#
_cell.length_a   1.000
_cell.length_b   1.000
_cell.length_c   1.000
_cell.angle_alpha   90.00
_cell.angle_beta   90.00
_cell.angle_gamma   90.00
#
_symmetry.space_group_name_H-M   'P 1'
#
loop_
_entity.id
_entity.type
_entity.pdbx_description
1 polymer ?
#
loop_
_entity_poly.entity_id
_entity_poly.type
_entity_poly.pdbx_seq_one_letter_code
_entity_poly.pdbx_strand_id
1 'polypeptide(L)'
;MSSRRMTITTGSLLTASFSAVMIFSFSAGADDPGPMSDKGGKVVDEAPGGVKLATSLPEKISVDNSSEKTAITATVENGGTKESGAIRLLVVGFDGLTVNNVEGCTKIAEADLPEGSNSGYACGIDNLAAGKSKSYAVDATFDLKKEGKICLPVQSTDGKKTFWQQGPVPFGANNPSPNAPATPLLLGTDNTPVTPGGDEAGGGGSGDGSGGEELPRTGPADQVLPLGAVGAALISAGAAGLWWTRRGRRVCGG
;
A
#
# COMPACT_ATOMS: atom_id res chain seq x y z
N MET A 1 -37.69 23.14 83.79
CA MET A 1 -36.84 23.07 82.57
C MET A 1 -37.43 21.96 81.70
N SER A 2 -38.10 22.31 80.59
CA SER A 2 -37.57 22.20 79.21
C SER A 2 -37.58 20.74 78.72
N SER A 3 -38.07 20.34 77.54
CA SER A 3 -38.76 20.96 76.40
C SER A 3 -39.24 19.80 75.52
N ARG A 4 -40.32 20.02 74.75
CA ARG A 4 -40.80 19.13 73.69
C ARG A 4 -39.74 18.98 72.58
N ARG A 5 -39.73 17.84 71.87
CA ARG A 5 -39.83 17.76 70.39
C ARG A 5 -39.86 16.32 69.88
N MET A 6 -40.93 16.03 69.16
CA MET A 6 -41.09 14.99 68.15
C MET A 6 -40.18 15.34 66.96
N THR A 7 -39.53 14.38 66.32
CA THR A 7 -38.81 14.62 65.06
C THR A 7 -39.12 13.50 64.07
N ILE A 8 -39.90 13.87 63.05
CA ILE A 8 -40.04 13.21 61.76
C ILE A 8 -38.86 13.71 60.90
N THR A 9 -38.17 12.81 60.21
CA THR A 9 -37.26 13.16 59.10
C THR A 9 -37.28 11.97 58.13
N THR A 10 -38.10 12.03 57.08
CA THR A 10 -37.75 12.52 55.73
C THR A 10 -36.71 11.60 55.07
N GLY A 11 -37.22 10.60 54.34
CA GLY A 11 -36.41 9.76 53.46
C GLY A 11 -35.88 10.58 52.28
N SER A 12 -34.56 10.65 52.16
CA SER A 12 -33.88 11.26 51.02
C SER A 12 -33.96 10.31 49.82
N LEU A 13 -34.66 10.75 48.77
CA LEU A 13 -34.49 10.24 47.42
C LEU A 13 -33.08 10.61 46.95
N LEU A 14 -32.17 9.64 46.91
CA LEU A 14 -30.90 9.78 46.19
C LEU A 14 -31.20 9.62 44.70
N THR A 15 -31.41 10.75 44.02
CA THR A 15 -31.32 10.84 42.57
C THR A 15 -29.87 10.63 42.16
N ALA A 16 -29.54 9.41 41.72
CA ALA A 16 -28.25 9.11 41.10
C ALA A 16 -28.20 9.79 39.72
N SER A 17 -27.57 10.97 39.65
CA SER A 17 -27.18 11.60 38.40
C SER A 17 -26.00 10.82 37.81
N PHE A 18 -26.27 9.98 36.81
CA PHE A 18 -25.22 9.46 35.93
C PHE A 18 -24.75 10.60 35.03
N SER A 19 -23.71 11.31 35.46
CA SER A 19 -22.94 12.15 34.56
C SER A 19 -22.18 11.24 33.60
N ALA A 20 -22.76 11.00 32.44
CA ALA A 20 -22.03 10.47 31.29
C ALA A 20 -21.01 11.52 30.88
N VAL A 21 -19.83 11.48 31.50
CA VAL A 21 -18.64 12.14 30.96
C VAL A 21 -18.34 11.39 29.67
N MET A 22 -18.79 11.97 28.55
CA MET A 22 -18.22 11.67 27.24
C MET A 22 -16.74 12.03 27.35
N ILE A 23 -15.91 11.04 27.70
CA ILE A 23 -14.48 11.12 27.46
C ILE A 23 -14.37 11.08 25.94
N PHE A 24 -14.48 12.25 25.32
CA PHE A 24 -13.88 12.47 24.03
C PHE A 24 -12.39 12.23 24.25
N SER A 25 -11.95 11.03 23.91
CA SER A 25 -10.55 10.74 23.70
C SER A 25 -10.09 11.68 22.60
N PHE A 26 -9.59 12.85 23.01
CA PHE A 26 -8.73 13.68 22.19
C PHE A 26 -7.49 12.83 21.92
N SER A 27 -7.54 12.04 20.84
CA SER A 27 -6.33 11.57 20.19
C SER A 27 -5.57 12.83 19.79
N ALA A 28 -4.49 13.10 20.52
CA ALA A 28 -3.46 14.02 20.10
C ALA A 28 -3.19 13.79 18.60
N GLY A 29 -3.16 14.87 17.82
CA GLY A 29 -3.01 14.81 16.37
C GLY A 29 -1.74 14.08 15.98
N ALA A 30 -1.86 12.78 15.74
CA ALA A 30 -1.03 12.11 14.76
C ALA A 30 -1.55 12.57 13.40
N ASP A 31 -0.65 12.94 12.49
CA ASP A 31 -0.97 13.06 11.07
C ASP A 31 -1.86 11.88 10.67
N ASP A 32 -3.13 12.17 10.39
CA ASP A 32 -4.10 11.15 10.02
C ASP A 32 -3.57 10.47 8.75
N PRO A 33 -3.20 9.18 8.80
CA PRO A 33 -2.58 8.48 7.67
C PRO A 33 -3.52 8.38 6.46
N GLY A 34 -4.75 8.87 6.58
CA GLY A 34 -5.75 8.83 5.53
C GLY A 34 -6.36 7.43 5.39
N PRO A 35 -7.23 7.24 4.38
CA PRO A 35 -7.81 5.93 4.12
C PRO A 35 -6.72 4.90 3.82
N MET A 36 -6.88 3.70 4.40
CA MET A 36 -5.95 2.57 4.29
C MET A 36 -6.47 1.57 3.24
N SER A 37 -5.56 0.96 2.50
CA SER A 37 -5.85 0.04 1.39
C SER A 37 -5.05 -1.26 1.49
N ASP A 38 -5.71 -2.37 1.20
CA ASP A 38 -5.18 -3.72 1.06
C ASP A 38 -4.74 -4.06 -0.39
N LYS A 39 -4.74 -3.06 -1.29
CA LYS A 39 -4.43 -3.23 -2.71
C LYS A 39 -3.10 -3.94 -2.92
N GLY A 40 -3.10 -4.92 -3.83
CA GLY A 40 -1.95 -5.78 -4.10
C GLY A 40 -1.72 -6.89 -3.07
N GLY A 41 -2.62 -7.02 -2.09
CA GLY A 41 -2.65 -8.07 -1.08
C GLY A 41 -3.08 -9.43 -1.62
N LYS A 42 -2.37 -10.48 -1.22
CA LYS A 42 -2.73 -11.88 -1.50
C LYS A 42 -2.25 -12.81 -0.40
N VAL A 43 -3.02 -13.87 -0.17
CA VAL A 43 -2.59 -15.03 0.63
C VAL A 43 -1.57 -15.81 -0.21
N VAL A 44 -0.44 -16.17 0.39
CA VAL A 44 0.64 -16.92 -0.29
C VAL A 44 0.72 -18.34 0.25
N ASP A 45 0.86 -18.50 1.56
CA ASP A 45 0.78 -19.76 2.28
C ASP A 45 -0.37 -19.76 3.27
N GLU A 46 -0.88 -20.95 3.58
CA GLU A 46 -1.88 -21.11 4.63
C GLU A 46 -1.31 -20.69 6.00
N ALA A 47 -2.00 -19.74 6.64
CA ALA A 47 -1.74 -19.31 8.01
C ALA A 47 -2.18 -20.37 9.02
N PRO A 48 -1.72 -20.31 10.28
CA PRO A 48 -2.22 -21.20 11.33
C PRO A 48 -3.76 -21.18 11.43
N GLY A 49 -4.37 -22.33 11.70
CA GLY A 49 -5.83 -22.49 11.63
C GLY A 49 -6.59 -21.52 12.53
N GLY A 50 -7.38 -20.63 11.92
CA GLY A 50 -8.14 -19.57 12.61
C GLY A 50 -7.48 -18.19 12.57
N VAL A 51 -6.30 -18.06 11.97
CA VAL A 51 -5.58 -16.79 11.77
C VAL A 51 -5.84 -16.27 10.36
N LYS A 52 -6.10 -14.97 10.20
CA LYS A 52 -6.23 -14.32 8.89
C LYS A 52 -5.41 -13.05 8.89
N LEU A 53 -4.21 -13.12 8.32
CA LEU A 53 -3.30 -11.98 8.27
C LEU A 53 -3.55 -11.18 7.00
N ALA A 54 -3.61 -9.87 7.15
CA ALA A 54 -3.64 -8.92 6.07
C ALA A 54 -2.75 -7.73 6.40
N THR A 55 -2.36 -6.97 5.39
CA THR A 55 -1.66 -5.70 5.57
C THR A 55 -2.41 -4.61 4.84
N SER A 56 -2.19 -3.38 5.30
CA SER A 56 -2.71 -2.20 4.64
C SER A 56 -1.67 -1.09 4.61
N LEU A 57 -1.77 -0.28 3.56
CA LEU A 57 -0.96 0.89 3.28
C LEU A 57 -1.87 2.10 3.09
N PRO A 58 -1.38 3.33 3.31
CA PRO A 58 -2.18 4.50 2.98
C PRO A 58 -2.48 4.52 1.48
N GLU A 59 -3.71 4.89 1.12
CA GLU A 59 -4.11 5.10 -0.27
C GLU A 59 -3.33 6.23 -0.94
N LYS A 60 -2.74 7.12 -0.15
CA LYS A 60 -1.99 8.27 -0.62
C LYS A 60 -0.82 8.61 0.30
N ILE A 61 0.31 9.02 -0.26
CA ILE A 61 1.47 9.51 0.50
C ILE A 61 1.82 10.94 0.08
N SER A 62 2.32 11.73 1.03
CA SER A 62 2.86 13.06 0.76
C SER A 62 4.38 12.98 0.71
N VAL A 63 5.00 13.61 -0.29
CA VAL A 63 6.45 13.65 -0.47
C VAL A 63 6.89 15.11 -0.40
N ASP A 64 7.90 15.41 0.39
CA ASP A 64 8.52 16.73 0.37
C ASP A 64 9.38 16.87 -0.89
N ASN A 65 8.99 17.76 -1.82
CA ASN A 65 9.70 17.92 -3.10
C ASN A 65 11.14 18.40 -2.98
N SER A 66 11.54 18.99 -1.85
CA SER A 66 12.89 19.53 -1.64
C SER A 66 13.85 18.51 -1.05
N SER A 67 13.33 17.64 -0.17
CA SER A 67 14.12 16.66 0.58
C SER A 67 13.81 15.22 0.19
N GLU A 68 12.83 15.00 -0.68
CA GLU A 68 12.33 13.69 -1.13
C GLU A 68 11.78 12.81 0.00
N LYS A 69 11.62 13.37 1.20
CA LYS A 69 11.19 12.63 2.39
C LYS A 69 9.70 12.35 2.34
N THR A 70 9.33 11.17 2.80
CA THR A 70 7.93 10.76 2.97
C THR A 70 7.78 9.88 4.20
N ALA A 71 6.60 9.93 4.80
CA ALA A 71 6.21 9.07 5.91
C ALA A 71 5.07 8.16 5.44
N ILE A 72 5.19 6.87 5.75
CA ILE A 72 4.22 5.84 5.36
C ILE A 72 3.80 5.08 6.61
N THR A 73 2.51 4.79 6.74
CA THR A 73 2.01 3.93 7.82
C THR A 73 1.78 2.53 7.28
N ALA A 74 2.60 1.57 7.72
CA ALA A 74 2.43 0.17 7.39
C ALA A 74 1.61 -0.53 8.49
N THR A 75 0.44 -1.08 8.17
CA THR A 75 -0.40 -1.77 9.14
C THR A 75 -0.50 -3.26 8.83
N VAL A 76 -0.44 -4.08 9.87
CA VAL A 76 -0.73 -5.52 9.80
C VAL A 76 -1.91 -5.82 10.72
N GLU A 77 -2.84 -6.65 10.25
CA GLU A 77 -4.06 -7.02 10.94
C GLU A 77 -4.21 -8.54 11.00
N ASN A 78 -4.77 -9.03 12.10
CA ASN A 78 -5.29 -10.39 12.20
C ASN A 78 -6.82 -10.37 12.26
N GLY A 79 -7.48 -10.48 11.12
CA GLY A 79 -8.95 -10.61 11.02
C GLY A 79 -9.48 -12.02 11.34
N GLY A 80 -8.64 -12.87 11.95
CA GLY A 80 -8.97 -14.23 12.34
C GLY A 80 -9.77 -14.31 13.64
N THR A 81 -10.06 -15.55 14.06
CA THR A 81 -10.70 -15.87 15.35
C THR A 81 -9.71 -16.35 16.40
N LYS A 82 -8.44 -16.56 16.02
CA LYS A 82 -7.36 -16.95 16.93
C LYS A 82 -6.19 -15.99 16.84
N GLU A 83 -5.37 -16.03 17.88
CA GLU A 83 -4.10 -15.31 17.92
C GLU A 83 -3.13 -15.84 16.87
N SER A 84 -2.34 -14.95 16.28
CA SER A 84 -1.39 -15.30 15.21
C SER A 84 -0.15 -16.04 15.70
N GLY A 85 0.17 -15.92 16.99
CA GLY A 85 1.47 -16.29 17.52
C GLY A 85 2.58 -15.38 16.95
N ALA A 86 3.83 -15.84 17.07
CA ALA A 86 4.96 -15.07 16.60
C ALA A 86 5.01 -15.03 15.07
N ILE A 87 4.99 -13.81 14.53
CA ILE A 87 5.10 -13.53 13.10
C ILE A 87 6.11 -12.40 12.88
N ARG A 88 6.48 -12.17 11.63
CA ARG A 88 7.27 -11.00 11.24
C ARG A 88 6.64 -10.31 10.05
N LEU A 89 6.62 -8.98 10.09
CA LEU A 89 6.28 -8.13 8.95
C LEU A 89 7.58 -7.63 8.34
N LEU A 90 7.75 -7.73 7.02
CA LEU A 90 8.80 -6.98 6.33
C LEU A 90 8.19 -5.74 5.70
N VAL A 91 8.95 -4.65 5.69
CA VAL A 91 8.64 -3.42 4.95
C VAL A 91 9.78 -3.21 3.96
N VAL A 92 9.51 -3.38 2.67
CA VAL A 92 10.55 -3.47 1.63
C VAL A 92 10.29 -2.44 0.55
N GLY A 93 11.30 -1.63 0.25
CA GLY A 93 11.30 -0.60 -0.79
C GLY A 93 11.96 -1.06 -2.08
N PHE A 94 11.47 -0.57 -3.21
CA PHE A 94 11.94 -0.87 -4.55
C PHE A 94 11.97 0.40 -5.41
N ASP A 95 12.80 0.37 -6.45
CA ASP A 95 12.88 1.40 -7.48
C ASP A 95 13.09 2.81 -6.89
N GLY A 96 12.11 3.70 -7.03
CA GLY A 96 12.11 5.07 -6.50
C GLY A 96 11.88 5.19 -5.00
N LEU A 97 11.39 4.15 -4.32
CA LEU A 97 11.07 4.20 -2.90
C LEU A 97 12.16 3.50 -2.08
N THR A 98 12.77 4.24 -1.15
CA THR A 98 13.79 3.73 -0.24
C THR A 98 13.31 3.86 1.20
N VAL A 99 13.23 2.76 1.92
CA VAL A 99 12.88 2.73 3.35
C VAL A 99 14.14 3.06 4.16
N ASN A 100 14.08 4.15 4.92
CA ASN A 100 15.19 4.65 5.70
C ASN A 100 15.16 4.16 7.14
N ASN A 101 13.97 4.02 7.73
CA ASN A 101 13.78 3.56 9.09
C ASN A 101 12.34 3.07 9.31
N VAL A 102 12.18 2.11 10.22
CA VAL A 102 10.87 1.69 10.71
C VAL A 102 10.95 1.51 12.21
N GLU A 103 10.12 2.24 12.95
CA GLU A 103 10.19 2.25 14.42
C GLU A 103 9.98 0.84 15.00
N GLY A 104 10.92 0.40 15.85
CA GLY A 104 10.87 -0.91 16.50
C GLY A 104 11.23 -2.09 15.60
N CYS A 105 11.79 -1.85 14.41
CA CYS A 105 12.17 -2.89 13.46
C CYS A 105 13.68 -2.90 13.21
N THR A 106 14.19 -4.03 12.71
CA THR A 106 15.62 -4.20 12.41
C THR A 106 15.87 -4.08 10.91
N LYS A 107 16.90 -3.34 10.51
CA LYS A 107 17.30 -3.23 9.10
C LYS A 107 17.72 -4.60 8.57
N ILE A 108 17.23 -4.96 7.39
CA ILE A 108 17.62 -6.18 6.68
C ILE A 108 18.97 -5.92 6.00
N ALA A 109 19.91 -6.85 6.15
CA ALA A 109 21.20 -6.76 5.46
C ALA A 109 21.00 -6.86 3.95
N GLU A 110 21.82 -6.16 3.16
CA GLU A 110 21.69 -6.13 1.70
C GLU A 110 21.73 -7.54 1.07
N ALA A 111 22.51 -8.45 1.65
CA ALA A 111 22.60 -9.85 1.18
C ALA A 111 21.32 -10.67 1.44
N ASP A 112 20.47 -10.22 2.36
CA ASP A 112 19.21 -10.87 2.77
C ASP A 112 17.97 -10.13 2.25
N LEU A 113 18.16 -9.04 1.51
CA LEU A 113 17.09 -8.32 0.87
C LEU A 113 16.43 -9.15 -0.23
N PRO A 114 15.09 -9.05 -0.42
CA PRO A 114 14.42 -9.61 -1.58
C PRO A 114 15.06 -9.12 -2.88
N GLU A 115 15.11 -9.99 -3.89
CA GLU A 115 15.65 -9.65 -5.19
C GLU A 115 14.91 -8.43 -5.79
N GLY A 116 15.67 -7.49 -6.35
CA GLY A 116 15.14 -6.24 -6.91
C GLY A 116 14.83 -5.14 -5.89
N SER A 117 14.86 -5.44 -4.58
CA SER A 117 14.69 -4.40 -3.56
C SER A 117 15.96 -3.60 -3.32
N ASN A 118 15.80 -2.35 -2.90
CA ASN A 118 16.90 -1.44 -2.58
C ASN A 118 17.07 -1.26 -1.05
N SER A 119 16.05 -1.61 -0.27
CA SER A 119 15.97 -1.35 1.17
C SER A 119 14.89 -2.21 1.83
N GLY A 120 15.05 -2.48 3.12
CA GLY A 120 14.03 -3.21 3.86
C GLY A 120 14.29 -3.34 5.35
N TYR A 121 13.20 -3.48 6.10
CA TYR A 121 13.18 -3.65 7.55
C TYR A 121 12.31 -4.84 7.95
N ALA A 122 12.71 -5.55 8.99
CA ALA A 122 12.00 -6.68 9.57
C ALA A 122 11.46 -6.32 10.96
N CYS A 123 10.15 -6.39 11.12
CA CYS A 123 9.42 -6.07 12.34
C CYS A 123 8.93 -7.35 13.00
N GLY A 124 9.52 -7.69 14.16
CA GLY A 124 9.05 -8.81 14.97
C GLY A 124 7.70 -8.50 15.64
N ILE A 125 6.79 -9.47 15.64
CA ILE A 125 5.51 -9.41 16.33
C ILE A 125 5.36 -10.70 17.11
N ASP A 126 5.52 -10.64 18.43
CA ASP A 126 5.45 -11.83 19.29
C ASP A 126 4.06 -12.46 19.26
N ASN A 127 3.03 -11.62 19.20
CA ASN A 127 1.66 -12.07 19.05
C ASN A 127 0.75 -10.93 18.55
N LEU A 128 -0.10 -11.23 17.58
CA LEU A 128 -1.20 -10.34 17.16
C LEU A 128 -2.54 -11.06 17.42
N ALA A 129 -3.29 -10.56 18.40
CA ALA A 129 -4.57 -11.13 18.80
C ALA A 129 -5.63 -11.02 17.69
N ALA A 130 -6.66 -11.85 17.78
CA ALA A 130 -7.79 -11.85 16.87
C ALA A 130 -8.51 -10.47 16.86
N GLY A 131 -8.80 -9.95 15.67
CA GLY A 131 -9.42 -8.65 15.45
C GLY A 131 -8.53 -7.46 15.82
N LYS A 132 -7.22 -7.66 16.01
CA LYS A 132 -6.27 -6.58 16.32
C LYS A 132 -5.37 -6.28 15.14
N SER A 133 -4.93 -5.02 15.10
CA SER A 133 -3.95 -4.51 14.16
C SER A 133 -2.78 -3.86 14.90
N LYS A 134 -1.65 -3.76 14.20
CA LYS A 134 -0.46 -3.04 14.63
C LYS A 134 0.06 -2.22 13.47
N SER A 135 0.31 -0.94 13.72
CA SER A 135 0.80 0.02 12.73
C SER A 135 2.24 0.39 13.03
N TYR A 136 2.99 0.67 11.96
CA TYR A 136 4.40 1.03 11.99
C TYR A 136 4.59 2.33 11.22
N ALA A 137 5.27 3.29 11.83
CA ALA A 137 5.75 4.48 11.15
C ALA A 137 7.00 4.11 10.33
N VAL A 138 6.93 4.36 9.02
CA VAL A 138 7.96 4.07 8.04
C VAL A 138 8.48 5.39 7.50
N ASP A 139 9.73 5.70 7.82
CA ASP A 139 10.43 6.83 7.23
C ASP A 139 11.03 6.36 5.90
N ALA A 140 10.70 7.06 4.81
CA ALA A 140 11.17 6.72 3.48
C ALA A 140 11.60 7.96 2.69
N THR A 141 12.35 7.73 1.63
CA THR A 141 12.65 8.70 0.59
C THR A 141 12.09 8.21 -0.73
N PHE A 142 11.54 9.14 -1.51
CA PHE A 142 10.93 8.86 -2.79
C PHE A 142 11.61 9.69 -3.89
N ASP A 143 12.33 9.02 -4.79
CA ASP A 143 12.90 9.62 -5.99
C ASP A 143 11.76 9.96 -6.95
N LEU A 144 11.44 11.25 -7.04
CA LEU A 144 10.36 11.75 -7.89
C LEU A 144 10.59 11.42 -9.37
N LYS A 145 11.81 11.11 -9.83
CA LYS A 145 12.08 10.87 -11.26
C LYS A 145 11.65 9.49 -11.75
N LYS A 146 11.22 8.60 -10.85
CA LYS A 146 10.84 7.23 -11.18
C LYS A 146 9.69 6.75 -10.30
N GLU A 147 9.03 5.69 -10.76
CA GLU A 147 8.07 4.95 -9.95
C GLU A 147 8.78 4.33 -8.74
N GLY A 148 8.17 4.44 -7.56
CA GLY A 148 8.62 3.76 -6.36
C GLY A 148 7.63 2.67 -5.96
N LYS A 149 8.10 1.51 -5.51
CA LYS A 149 7.21 0.43 -5.07
C LYS A 149 7.51 0.01 -3.65
N ILE A 150 6.48 -0.49 -2.98
CA ILE A 150 6.59 -1.05 -1.64
C ILE A 150 5.98 -2.44 -1.59
N CYS A 151 6.56 -3.31 -0.75
CA CYS A 151 6.03 -4.65 -0.49
C CYS A 151 6.02 -4.96 1.00
N LEU A 152 4.94 -5.57 1.48
CA LEU A 152 4.68 -5.91 2.88
C LEU A 152 4.34 -7.39 3.03
N PRO A 153 5.33 -8.28 3.02
CA PRO A 153 5.10 -9.68 3.32
C PRO A 153 4.99 -9.91 4.83
N VAL A 154 3.99 -10.69 5.22
CA VAL A 154 3.83 -11.22 6.58
C VAL A 154 4.25 -12.68 6.59
N GLN A 155 5.23 -13.00 7.41
CA GLN A 155 5.91 -14.28 7.40
C GLN A 155 5.93 -14.95 8.77
N SER A 156 6.23 -16.24 8.79
CA SER A 156 6.70 -16.90 10.01
C SER A 156 7.97 -16.24 10.52
N THR A 157 8.24 -16.32 11.83
CA THR A 157 9.43 -15.71 12.46
C THR A 157 10.74 -16.15 11.79
N ASP A 158 10.81 -17.40 11.34
CA ASP A 158 11.96 -17.96 10.62
C ASP A 158 12.02 -17.62 9.13
N GLY A 159 11.03 -16.91 8.60
CA GLY A 159 10.96 -16.47 7.21
C GLY A 159 10.66 -17.55 6.18
N LYS A 160 10.37 -18.79 6.61
CA LYS A 160 10.18 -19.91 5.68
C LYS A 160 8.81 -19.89 5.00
N LYS A 161 7.79 -19.39 5.69
CA LYS A 161 6.43 -19.25 5.16
C LYS A 161 6.07 -17.78 5.05
N THR A 162 5.41 -17.42 3.96
CA THR A 162 4.81 -16.11 3.77
C THR A 162 3.31 -16.33 3.79
N PHE A 163 2.63 -15.90 4.85
CA PHE A 163 1.20 -16.10 4.99
C PHE A 163 0.41 -15.11 4.12
N TRP A 164 0.90 -13.88 4.06
CA TRP A 164 0.30 -12.79 3.31
C TRP A 164 1.39 -11.98 2.62
N GLN A 165 1.09 -11.43 1.45
CA GLN A 165 1.96 -10.49 0.76
C GLN A 165 1.11 -9.39 0.13
N GLN A 166 1.42 -8.14 0.47
CA GLN A 166 0.94 -6.98 -0.27
C GLN A 166 2.06 -6.41 -1.12
N GLY A 167 1.89 -6.38 -2.45
CA GLY A 167 2.83 -5.77 -3.39
C GLY A 167 3.80 -6.73 -4.10
N PRO A 168 4.77 -6.19 -4.88
CA PRO A 168 5.13 -4.77 -4.97
C PRO A 168 4.01 -3.89 -5.55
N VAL A 169 3.57 -2.89 -4.80
CA VAL A 169 2.55 -1.93 -5.24
C VAL A 169 3.24 -0.60 -5.55
N PRO A 170 3.01 0.00 -6.72
CA PRO A 170 3.61 1.28 -7.06
C PRO A 170 2.93 2.44 -6.31
N PHE A 171 3.73 3.45 -5.99
CA PHE A 171 3.29 4.80 -5.70
C PHE A 171 3.82 5.70 -6.82
N GLY A 172 2.95 6.56 -7.36
CA GLY A 172 3.38 7.62 -8.29
C GLY A 172 3.61 7.20 -9.74
N ALA A 173 3.88 8.20 -10.58
CA ALA A 173 3.91 8.12 -12.04
C ALA A 173 5.32 8.10 -12.62
N ASN A 174 5.45 7.58 -13.84
CA ASN A 174 6.70 7.45 -14.59
C ASN A 174 7.36 8.77 -15.04
N ASN A 175 6.86 9.98 -14.69
CA ASN A 175 7.48 11.28 -15.05
C ASN A 175 6.79 12.52 -14.41
N PRO A 176 6.96 12.86 -13.12
CA PRO A 176 6.44 14.13 -12.62
C PRO A 176 7.31 15.29 -13.14
N SER A 177 6.66 16.31 -13.69
CA SER A 177 7.32 17.57 -14.04
C SER A 177 7.95 18.17 -12.78
N PRO A 178 9.19 18.69 -12.83
CA PRO A 178 9.91 19.26 -11.67
C PRO A 178 9.15 20.34 -10.90
N ASN A 179 8.11 20.93 -11.51
CA ASN A 179 7.32 22.04 -10.96
C ASN A 179 5.81 21.74 -10.88
N ALA A 180 5.37 20.48 -11.01
CA ALA A 180 3.96 20.12 -10.83
C ALA A 180 3.66 19.78 -9.36
N PRO A 181 2.51 20.17 -8.80
CA PRO A 181 2.06 19.65 -7.50
C PRO A 181 1.59 18.20 -7.68
N ALA A 182 2.52 17.24 -7.71
CA ALA A 182 2.25 15.81 -7.86
C ALA A 182 2.11 15.06 -6.52
N THR A 183 1.81 15.78 -5.44
CA THR A 183 1.54 15.22 -4.11
C THR A 183 0.06 15.47 -3.80
N PRO A 184 -0.75 14.44 -3.53
CA PRO A 184 -0.36 13.13 -2.99
C PRO A 184 -0.09 12.07 -4.06
N LEU A 185 0.87 11.17 -3.81
CA LEU A 185 1.05 9.96 -4.64
C LEU A 185 0.06 8.89 -4.20
N LEU A 186 -0.82 8.48 -5.12
CA LEU A 186 -1.82 7.46 -4.86
C LEU A 186 -1.27 6.03 -5.01
N LEU A 187 -1.79 5.10 -4.20
CA LEU A 187 -1.39 3.69 -4.17
C LEU A 187 -1.94 2.93 -5.39
N GLY A 188 -1.03 2.32 -6.15
CA GLY A 188 -1.32 1.47 -7.30
C GLY A 188 -1.90 2.22 -8.50
N THR A 189 -1.47 3.46 -8.73
CA THR A 189 -1.91 4.29 -9.87
C THR A 189 -0.73 4.98 -10.54
N ASP A 190 -0.79 5.07 -11.87
CA ASP A 190 0.00 6.02 -12.66
C ASP A 190 -0.63 7.42 -12.54
N ASN A 191 -0.10 8.30 -11.68
CA ASN A 191 -0.61 9.68 -11.54
C ASN A 191 -0.22 10.56 -12.74
N THR A 192 -1.04 10.61 -13.79
CA THR A 192 -0.86 11.58 -14.87
C THR A 192 -1.13 13.00 -14.36
N PRO A 193 -0.27 14.00 -14.64
CA PRO A 193 -0.47 15.37 -14.18
C PRO A 193 -1.82 15.95 -14.64
N VAL A 194 -2.53 16.64 -13.75
CA VAL A 194 -3.55 17.60 -14.14
C VAL A 194 -2.86 18.93 -14.43
N THR A 195 -2.70 19.28 -15.70
CA THR A 195 -2.28 20.64 -16.10
C THR A 195 -3.44 21.60 -15.81
N PRO A 196 -3.27 22.66 -15.00
CA PRO A 196 -4.28 23.71 -14.89
C PRO A 196 -4.17 24.63 -16.10
N GLY A 197 -5.14 24.53 -17.02
CA GLY A 197 -5.40 25.53 -18.07
C GLY A 197 -4.70 25.28 -19.41
N GLY A 198 -5.52 25.05 -20.45
CA GLY A 198 -5.09 24.98 -21.85
C GLY A 198 -6.18 24.30 -22.66
N ASP A 199 -7.04 25.10 -23.28
CA ASP A 199 -8.22 24.69 -24.03
C ASP A 199 -7.87 23.70 -25.15
N GLU A 200 -8.49 22.53 -25.17
CA GLU A 200 -8.63 21.76 -26.41
C GLU A 200 -9.91 20.92 -26.38
N ALA A 201 -10.74 21.21 -27.38
CA ALA A 201 -12.04 20.64 -27.62
C ALA A 201 -11.96 19.20 -28.12
N GLY A 202 -12.97 18.40 -27.74
CA GLY A 202 -13.32 17.11 -28.36
C GLY A 202 -13.34 15.98 -27.33
N GLY A 203 -14.43 15.25 -27.10
CA GLY A 203 -15.73 15.27 -27.73
C GLY A 203 -16.69 14.36 -26.95
N GLY A 204 -17.98 14.66 -27.09
CA GLY A 204 -19.09 13.83 -26.61
C GLY A 204 -20.34 14.27 -27.36
N GLY A 205 -20.66 13.56 -28.44
CA GLY A 205 -21.71 13.94 -29.37
C GLY A 205 -23.13 13.73 -28.86
N SER A 206 -24.08 14.47 -29.44
CA SER A 206 -25.40 14.01 -29.91
C SER A 206 -26.23 15.22 -30.37
N GLY A 207 -26.75 15.19 -31.61
CA GLY A 207 -27.91 15.99 -32.01
C GLY A 207 -27.79 16.79 -33.31
N ASP A 208 -28.26 16.17 -34.40
CA ASP A 208 -29.22 16.71 -35.38
C ASP A 208 -28.90 17.98 -36.22
N GLY A 209 -29.16 17.89 -37.54
CA GLY A 209 -29.48 19.05 -38.38
C GLY A 209 -28.54 19.41 -39.54
N SER A 210 -28.81 18.81 -40.70
CA SER A 210 -28.93 19.46 -42.02
C SER A 210 -27.83 20.40 -42.57
N GLY A 211 -27.27 20.03 -43.74
CA GLY A 211 -26.99 21.00 -44.80
C GLY A 211 -25.60 20.97 -45.43
N GLY A 212 -25.55 20.49 -46.68
CA GLY A 212 -24.80 21.19 -47.73
C GLY A 212 -23.37 20.75 -48.05
N GLU A 213 -23.25 20.29 -49.29
CA GLU A 213 -22.12 20.50 -50.20
C GLU A 213 -21.06 19.40 -50.36
N GLU A 214 -21.05 18.93 -51.59
CA GLU A 214 -20.42 17.78 -52.19
C GLU A 214 -19.08 18.14 -52.86
N LEU A 215 -18.28 17.09 -53.13
CA LEU A 215 -17.28 16.89 -54.21
C LEU A 215 -15.91 16.40 -53.68
N PRO A 216 -15.11 15.63 -54.46
CA PRO A 216 -15.40 14.27 -54.95
C PRO A 216 -14.24 13.28 -54.71
N ARG A 217 -14.53 11.99 -54.86
CA ARG A 217 -13.57 10.87 -54.86
C ARG A 217 -12.65 10.85 -56.11
N THR A 218 -11.41 10.34 -55.98
CA THR A 218 -10.88 9.07 -56.59
C THR A 218 -9.37 9.08 -56.95
N GLY A 219 -8.67 7.99 -56.57
CA GLY A 219 -7.58 7.32 -57.32
C GLY A 219 -6.13 7.46 -56.82
N PRO A 220 -5.19 6.53 -57.12
CA PRO A 220 -5.28 5.07 -57.37
C PRO A 220 -4.37 4.23 -56.44
N ALA A 221 -4.43 2.91 -56.62
CA ALA A 221 -3.70 1.86 -55.90
C ALA A 221 -2.17 1.98 -55.93
N ASP A 222 -1.50 1.41 -54.92
CA ASP A 222 -0.44 0.43 -55.20
C ASP A 222 -0.24 -0.55 -54.04
N GLN A 223 -0.36 -1.83 -54.40
CA GLN A 223 0.00 -2.99 -53.60
C GLN A 223 1.50 -3.21 -53.72
N VAL A 224 2.22 -3.34 -52.60
CA VAL A 224 3.47 -4.11 -52.60
C VAL A 224 3.69 -4.78 -51.24
N LEU A 225 3.39 -6.08 -51.19
CA LEU A 225 4.07 -7.02 -50.31
C LEU A 225 5.45 -7.32 -50.91
N PRO A 226 6.45 -7.67 -50.07
CA PRO A 226 7.13 -8.92 -50.37
C PRO A 226 7.37 -9.81 -49.14
N LEU A 227 7.17 -11.09 -49.41
CA LEU A 227 7.49 -12.27 -48.61
C LEU A 227 9.01 -12.47 -48.44
N GLY A 228 9.41 -13.09 -47.32
CA GLY A 228 10.75 -13.67 -47.06
C GLY A 228 11.27 -13.24 -45.67
N ALA A 229 11.77 -14.09 -44.77
CA ALA A 229 12.42 -15.37 -44.94
C ALA A 229 12.32 -16.27 -43.69
N VAL A 230 12.46 -17.56 -43.96
CA VAL A 230 12.56 -18.72 -43.08
C VAL A 230 13.91 -18.77 -42.36
N GLY A 231 13.99 -19.31 -41.13
CA GLY A 231 15.30 -19.66 -40.57
C GLY A 231 15.38 -20.19 -39.13
N ALA A 232 15.23 -21.50 -39.00
CA ALA A 232 15.95 -22.45 -38.12
C ALA A 232 16.09 -22.22 -36.59
N ALA A 233 15.60 -23.25 -35.89
CA ALA A 233 15.82 -23.56 -34.48
C ALA A 233 17.27 -23.94 -34.17
N LEU A 234 17.72 -23.60 -32.95
CA LEU A 234 18.73 -24.38 -32.21
C LEU A 234 18.29 -24.51 -30.75
N ILE A 235 17.97 -25.74 -30.38
CA ILE A 235 17.81 -26.22 -29.01
C ILE A 235 19.21 -26.60 -28.52
N SER A 236 19.71 -25.92 -27.51
CA SER A 236 20.89 -26.33 -26.74
C SER A 236 20.43 -26.87 -25.38
N ALA A 237 20.26 -28.19 -25.31
CA ALA A 237 20.23 -28.94 -24.06
C ALA A 237 21.68 -29.26 -23.65
N GLY A 238 22.10 -28.82 -22.47
CA GLY A 238 23.44 -29.10 -21.94
C GLY A 238 23.50 -28.78 -20.45
N ALA A 239 23.77 -29.81 -19.65
CA ALA A 239 23.60 -29.84 -18.21
C ALA A 239 24.53 -28.89 -17.43
N ALA A 240 23.93 -28.04 -16.61
CA ALA A 240 24.52 -27.58 -15.35
C ALA A 240 23.66 -28.15 -14.21
N GLY A 241 24.00 -29.38 -13.80
CA GLY A 241 23.50 -29.94 -12.56
C GLY A 241 24.09 -29.18 -11.37
N LEU A 242 23.25 -28.99 -10.35
CA LEU A 242 23.64 -28.69 -8.97
C LEU A 242 24.30 -27.32 -8.74
N TRP A 243 23.50 -26.26 -8.83
CA TRP A 243 23.66 -25.17 -7.88
C TRP A 243 22.36 -24.96 -7.10
N TRP A 244 22.34 -25.60 -5.93
CA TRP A 244 21.65 -25.18 -4.72
C TRP A 244 20.29 -24.50 -4.85
N THR A 245 19.25 -25.23 -4.45
CA THR A 245 18.37 -24.94 -3.28
C THR A 245 18.38 -23.54 -2.60
N ARG A 246 18.42 -22.43 -3.34
CA ARG A 246 17.78 -21.16 -2.96
C ARG A 246 16.48 -21.12 -3.77
N ARG A 247 15.35 -21.71 -3.41
CA ARG A 247 14.61 -21.59 -2.14
C ARG A 247 14.68 -20.20 -1.49
N GLY A 248 14.83 -19.14 -2.29
CA GLY A 248 14.15 -17.89 -2.04
C GLY A 248 12.79 -18.01 -2.72
N ARG A 249 11.73 -18.28 -1.95
CA ARG A 249 10.38 -18.00 -2.45
C ARG A 249 10.38 -16.55 -2.91
N ARG A 250 9.79 -16.26 -4.06
CA ARG A 250 9.64 -14.91 -4.64
C ARG A 250 8.76 -14.07 -3.72
N VAL A 251 9.30 -13.69 -2.58
CA VAL A 251 8.71 -12.72 -1.68
C VAL A 251 9.00 -11.40 -2.35
N CYS A 252 7.93 -10.73 -2.79
CA CYS A 252 8.02 -9.45 -3.52
C CYS A 252 8.62 -9.51 -4.94
N GLY A 253 8.78 -10.68 -5.55
CA GLY A 253 9.18 -10.80 -6.97
C GLY A 253 7.95 -10.79 -7.89
N GLY A 254 7.88 -9.80 -8.79
CA GLY A 254 6.90 -9.71 -9.89
C GLY A 254 7.24 -10.64 -11.04
#